data_AF-G2E8E7-F1
#
_entry.id   AF-G2E8E7-F1
#
_cell.length_a   1.000
_cell.length_b   1.000
_cell.length_c   1.000
_cell.angle_alpha   90.00
_cell.angle_beta   90.00
_cell.angle_gamma   90.00
#
_symmetry.space_group_name_H-M   'P 1'
#
loop_
_entity.id
_entity.type
_entity.pdbx_description
1 polymer ?
#
loop_
_entity_poly.entity_id
_entity_poly.type
_entity_poly.pdbx_seq_one_letter_code
_entity_poly.pdbx_strand_id
1 'polypeptide(L)'
;MNMHCGLKPVVLEKLQAGLLAPHLEALSREFSERGYALATSNYALRLFAAIGTWLESSGHSHRILDLDEAVLGAFLAERYRRFKPRSEDHPMQAFLLACLRRTDVLMRIRSHQILIRMPRFGRRFVPI
;
A
#
# COMPACT_ATOMS: atom_id res chain seq x y z
N MET A 1 -9.30 -19.70 -4.43
CA MET A 1 -8.51 -19.28 -5.61
C MET A 1 -7.04 -19.56 -5.32
N ASN A 2 -6.43 -20.56 -5.96
CA ASN A 2 -5.03 -20.90 -5.75
C ASN A 2 -4.13 -19.99 -6.60
N MET A 3 -3.65 -18.90 -5.99
CA MET A 3 -2.49 -18.20 -6.51
C MET A 3 -1.26 -19.06 -6.31
N HIS A 4 -0.89 -19.84 -7.33
CA HIS A 4 0.44 -20.45 -7.39
C HIS A 4 1.48 -19.40 -7.77
N CYS A 5 1.66 -18.41 -6.89
CA CYS A 5 2.77 -17.48 -6.95
C CYS A 5 4.05 -18.23 -6.58
N GLY A 6 5.03 -18.30 -7.48
CA GLY A 6 6.39 -18.82 -7.23
C GLY A 6 7.22 -17.90 -6.32
N LEU A 7 6.58 -17.22 -5.37
CA LEU A 7 7.22 -16.35 -4.40
C LEU A 7 7.90 -17.20 -3.33
N LYS A 8 9.02 -16.70 -2.81
CA LYS A 8 9.65 -17.31 -1.64
C LYS A 8 8.66 -17.22 -0.47
N PRO A 9 8.57 -18.24 0.41
CA PRO A 9 7.66 -18.23 1.56
C PRO A 9 7.80 -16.95 2.42
N VAL A 10 9.04 -16.52 2.67
CA VAL A 10 9.34 -15.29 3.41
C VAL A 10 8.75 -14.02 2.77
N VAL A 11 8.66 -13.97 1.45
CA VAL A 11 8.04 -12.82 0.75
C VAL A 11 6.53 -12.89 0.88
N LEU A 12 5.95 -14.09 0.79
CA LEU A 12 4.52 -14.30 0.96
C LEU A 12 4.06 -13.97 2.39
N GLU A 13 4.80 -14.41 3.39
CA GLU A 13 4.53 -14.08 4.81
C GLU A 13 4.58 -12.57 5.05
N LYS A 14 5.60 -11.88 4.53
CA LYS A 14 5.71 -10.41 4.64
C LYS A 14 4.58 -9.68 3.92
N LEU A 15 4.13 -10.21 2.79
CA LEU A 15 3.00 -9.67 2.06
C LEU A 15 1.70 -9.84 2.85
N GLN A 16 1.48 -11.03 3.43
CA GLN A 16 0.27 -11.36 4.19
C GLN A 16 0.22 -10.67 5.56
N ALA A 17 1.37 -10.42 6.18
CA ALA A 17 1.47 -9.71 7.45
C ALA A 17 1.59 -8.19 7.30
N GLY A 18 1.91 -7.69 6.10
CA GLY A 18 2.19 -6.28 5.85
C GLY A 18 0.93 -5.45 5.65
N LEU A 19 1.10 -4.13 5.76
CA LEU A 19 0.01 -3.15 5.65
C LEU A 19 -0.74 -3.17 4.30
N LEU A 20 -0.16 -3.81 3.29
CA LEU A 20 -0.74 -3.96 1.95
C LEU A 20 -1.46 -5.30 1.71
N ALA A 21 -1.50 -6.20 2.70
CA ALA A 21 -2.13 -7.51 2.60
C ALA A 21 -3.58 -7.49 2.05
N PRO A 22 -4.46 -6.54 2.45
CA PRO A 22 -5.83 -6.48 1.94
C PRO A 22 -5.95 -6.28 0.42
N HIS A 23 -4.88 -5.81 -0.23
CA HIS A 23 -4.88 -5.48 -1.66
C HIS A 23 -4.26 -6.57 -2.53
N LEU A 24 -3.70 -7.63 -1.91
CA LEU A 24 -3.05 -8.72 -2.63
C LEU A 24 -4.00 -9.46 -3.58
N GLU A 25 -5.23 -9.70 -3.12
CA GLU A 25 -6.23 -10.42 -3.91
C GLU A 25 -6.61 -9.63 -5.16
N ALA A 26 -6.90 -8.34 -5.00
CA ALA A 26 -7.22 -7.46 -6.12
C ALA A 26 -6.06 -7.33 -7.10
N LEU A 27 -4.83 -7.19 -6.58
CA LEU A 27 -3.64 -7.06 -7.40
C LEU A 27 -3.38 -8.33 -8.23
N SER A 28 -3.50 -9.51 -7.65
CA SER A 28 -3.33 -10.74 -8.41
C SER A 28 -4.45 -10.99 -9.41
N ARG A 29 -5.68 -10.57 -9.11
CA ARG A 29 -6.78 -10.64 -10.08
C ARG A 29 -6.45 -9.77 -11.30
N GLU A 30 -5.97 -8.55 -11.10
CA GLU A 30 -5.51 -7.68 -12.19
C GLU A 30 -4.34 -8.30 -12.99
N PHE A 31 -3.40 -8.98 -12.33
CA PHE A 31 -2.35 -9.71 -13.05
C PHE A 31 -2.89 -10.83 -13.92
N SER A 32 -3.86 -11.58 -13.41
CA SER A 32 -4.50 -12.68 -14.13
C SER A 32 -5.34 -12.18 -15.29
N GLU A 33 -6.13 -11.13 -15.09
CA GLU A 33 -7.02 -10.55 -16.12
C GLU A 33 -6.26 -9.94 -17.29
N ARG A 34 -5.08 -9.35 -17.02
CA ARG A 34 -4.23 -8.77 -18.06
C ARG A 34 -3.28 -9.77 -18.72
N GLY A 35 -3.32 -11.04 -18.29
CA GLY A 35 -2.49 -12.10 -18.86
C GLY A 35 -0.98 -11.90 -18.63
N TYR A 36 -0.60 -11.26 -17.52
CA TYR A 36 0.83 -11.05 -17.24
C TYR A 36 1.54 -12.38 -17.01
N ALA A 37 2.77 -12.46 -17.52
CA ALA A 37 3.64 -13.60 -17.29
C ALA A 37 3.93 -13.77 -15.79
N LEU A 38 4.05 -15.03 -15.33
CA LEU A 38 4.30 -15.35 -13.92
C LEU A 38 5.55 -14.66 -13.36
N ALA A 39 6.60 -14.52 -14.18
CA ALA A 39 7.82 -13.82 -13.79
C ALA A 39 7.57 -12.32 -13.48
N THR A 40 6.74 -11.66 -14.28
CA THR A 40 6.34 -10.27 -14.12
C THR A 40 5.45 -10.08 -12.90
N SER A 41 4.46 -10.96 -12.71
CA SER A 41 3.59 -10.94 -11.53
C SER A 41 4.39 -11.17 -10.24
N ASN A 42 5.34 -12.11 -10.24
CA ASN A 42 6.24 -12.33 -9.12
C ASN A 42 7.16 -11.14 -8.84
N TYR A 43 7.65 -10.47 -9.90
CA TYR A 43 8.44 -9.25 -9.75
C TYR A 43 7.63 -8.15 -9.07
N ALA A 44 6.41 -7.92 -9.55
CA ALA A 44 5.53 -6.91 -9.03
C ALA A 44 5.12 -7.17 -7.57
N LEU A 45 4.82 -8.42 -7.20
CA LEU A 45 4.51 -8.78 -5.81
C LEU A 45 5.71 -8.59 -4.88
N ARG A 46 6.94 -8.86 -5.35
CA ARG A 46 8.16 -8.54 -4.58
C ARG A 46 8.34 -7.05 -4.40
N LEU A 47 8.06 -6.27 -5.44
CA LEU A 47 8.13 -4.81 -5.39
C LEU A 47 7.08 -4.26 -4.41
N PHE A 48 5.87 -4.81 -4.45
CA PHE A 48 4.77 -4.50 -3.55
C PHE A 48 5.11 -4.80 -2.08
N ALA A 49 5.70 -5.96 -1.81
CA ALA A 49 6.19 -6.33 -0.47
C ALA A 49 7.24 -5.33 0.03
N ALA A 50 8.19 -4.97 -0.84
CA ALA A 50 9.25 -4.04 -0.51
C ALA A 50 8.72 -2.64 -0.22
N ILE A 51 7.71 -2.17 -0.96
CA ILE A 51 7.02 -0.90 -0.70
C ILE A 51 6.36 -0.93 0.68
N GLY A 52 5.61 -1.99 1.00
CA GLY A 52 4.96 -2.15 2.31
C GLY A 52 5.96 -2.10 3.47
N THR A 53 7.04 -2.90 3.39
CA THR A 53 8.10 -2.87 4.40
C THR A 53 8.80 -1.51 4.50
N TRP A 54 9.02 -0.84 3.37
CA TRP A 54 9.64 0.49 3.37
C TRP A 54 8.73 1.53 4.04
N LEU A 55 7.42 1.52 3.78
CA LEU A 55 6.47 2.43 4.42
C LEU A 55 6.39 2.21 5.93
N GLU A 56 6.35 0.95 6.36
CA GLU A 56 6.36 0.59 7.78
C GLU A 56 7.65 1.04 8.46
N SER A 57 8.81 0.77 7.83
CA SER A 57 10.13 1.10 8.39
C SER A 57 10.42 2.60 8.43
N SER A 58 9.80 3.38 7.54
CA SER A 58 10.02 4.82 7.45
C SER A 58 8.97 5.64 8.23
N GLY A 59 8.07 4.99 8.98
CA GLY A 59 7.02 5.67 9.75
C GLY A 59 5.91 6.29 8.88
N HIS A 60 5.91 5.97 7.59
CA HIS A 60 4.95 6.47 6.60
C HIS A 60 3.73 5.54 6.44
N SER A 61 3.44 4.70 7.44
CA SER A 61 2.27 3.82 7.44
C SER A 61 0.95 4.58 7.18
N HIS A 62 0.87 5.84 7.62
CA HIS A 62 -0.27 6.74 7.35
C HIS A 62 -0.42 7.14 5.87
N ARG A 63 0.66 7.10 5.09
CA ARG A 63 0.70 7.47 3.67
C ARG A 63 0.29 6.35 2.73
N ILE A 64 -0.15 5.19 3.21
CA ILE A 64 -0.78 4.21 2.32
C ILE A 64 -2.03 4.78 1.66
N LEU A 65 -2.77 5.62 2.41
CA LEU A 65 -3.92 6.33 1.88
C LEU A 65 -3.53 7.48 0.95
N ASP A 66 -2.29 7.99 1.04
CA ASP A 66 -1.75 9.08 0.21
C ASP A 66 -0.63 8.56 -0.71
N LEU A 67 -0.70 7.29 -1.10
CA LEU A 67 0.32 6.73 -1.98
C LEU A 67 0.20 7.42 -3.34
N ASP A 68 1.25 8.13 -3.73
CA ASP A 68 1.33 8.85 -4.99
C ASP A 68 2.65 8.53 -5.71
N GLU A 69 2.78 9.11 -6.90
CA GLU A 69 3.96 8.98 -7.74
C GLU A 69 5.23 9.52 -7.04
N ALA A 70 5.11 10.51 -6.13
CA ALA A 70 6.24 11.10 -5.42
C ALA A 70 6.75 10.18 -4.29
N VAL A 71 5.85 9.57 -3.51
CA VAL A 71 6.19 8.58 -2.48
C VAL A 71 6.83 7.34 -3.11
N LEU A 72 6.28 6.86 -4.23
CA LEU A 72 6.85 5.75 -4.97
C LEU A 72 8.20 6.10 -5.63
N GLY A 73 8.36 7.35 -6.08
CA GLY A 73 9.63 7.88 -6.57
C GLY A 73 10.71 7.93 -5.49
N ALA A 74 10.35 8.35 -4.27
CA ALA A 74 11.26 8.33 -3.12
C ALA A 74 11.70 6.91 -2.75
N PHE A 75 10.77 5.94 -2.82
CA PHE A 75 11.10 4.52 -2.67
C PHE A 75 12.10 4.04 -3.73
N LEU A 76 11.92 4.39 -5.02
CA LEU A 76 12.90 4.02 -6.06
C LEU A 76 14.25 4.67 -5.82
N ALA A 77 14.28 5.95 -5.47
CA ALA A 77 15.52 6.65 -5.18
C ALA A 77 16.31 5.93 -4.08
N GLU A 78 15.66 5.53 -2.98
CA GLU A 78 16.31 4.77 -1.91
C GLU A 78 16.71 3.35 -2.35
N ARG A 79 15.85 2.67 -3.13
CA ARG A 79 16.16 1.35 -3.70
C ARG A 79 17.38 1.40 -4.62
N TYR A 80 17.53 2.46 -5.41
CA TYR A 80 18.62 2.64 -6.37
C TYR A 80 19.97 2.90 -5.71
N ARG A 81 19.99 3.25 -4.42
CA ARG A 81 21.24 3.29 -3.63
C ARG A 81 21.83 1.90 -3.41
N ARG A 82 21.02 0.84 -3.47
CA ARG A 82 21.43 -0.54 -3.17
C ARG A 82 21.28 -1.49 -4.36
N PHE A 83 20.43 -1.16 -5.32
CA PHE A 83 20.09 -2.01 -6.46
C PHE A 83 20.19 -1.23 -7.77
N LYS A 84 20.52 -1.90 -8.87
CA LYS A 84 20.52 -1.24 -10.18
C LYS A 84 19.08 -0.93 -10.64
N PRO A 85 18.85 0.25 -11.24
CA PRO A 85 17.55 0.59 -11.82
C PRO A 85 17.22 -0.35 -12.97
N ARG A 86 15.93 -0.71 -13.10
CA ARG A 86 15.39 -1.45 -14.24
C ARG A 86 14.44 -0.54 -15.01
N SER A 87 14.46 -0.65 -16.34
CA SER A 87 13.52 0.06 -17.22
C SER A 87 12.05 -0.26 -16.88
N GLU A 88 11.80 -1.44 -16.32
CA GLU A 88 10.48 -1.92 -15.92
C GLU A 88 9.97 -1.31 -14.61
N ASP A 89 10.80 -0.63 -13.82
CA ASP A 89 10.43 -0.15 -12.48
C ASP A 89 9.34 0.92 -12.53
N HIS A 90 9.54 1.95 -13.36
CA HIS A 90 8.59 3.04 -13.53
C HIS A 90 7.22 2.58 -14.06
N PRO A 91 7.12 1.80 -15.16
CA PRO A 91 5.82 1.32 -15.62
C PRO A 91 5.17 0.36 -14.62
N MET A 92 5.96 -0.46 -13.91
CA MET A 92 5.43 -1.35 -12.88
C MET A 92 4.88 -0.56 -11.68
N GLN A 93 5.54 0.53 -11.27
CA GLN A 93 5.02 1.38 -10.21
C GLN A 93 3.74 2.10 -10.59
N ALA A 94 3.67 2.67 -11.79
CA ALA A 94 2.46 3.31 -12.28
C ALA A 94 1.29 2.32 -12.31
N PHE A 95 1.56 1.08 -12.72
CA PHE A 95 0.59 -0.02 -12.67
C PHE A 95 0.14 -0.33 -11.24
N LEU A 96 1.07 -0.56 -10.32
CA LEU A 96 0.76 -0.85 -8.92
C LEU A 96 -0.05 0.27 -8.26
N LEU A 97 0.31 1.53 -8.54
CA LEU A 97 -0.41 2.69 -8.05
C LEU A 97 -1.84 2.71 -8.61
N ALA A 98 -2.01 2.52 -9.92
CA ALA A 98 -3.34 2.46 -10.54
C ALA A 98 -4.21 1.33 -9.97
N CYS A 99 -3.64 0.15 -9.70
CA CYS A 99 -4.32 -0.94 -9.03
C CYS A 99 -4.76 -0.55 -7.60
N LEU A 100 -3.88 0.09 -6.83
CA LEU A 100 -4.22 0.58 -5.48
C LEU A 100 -5.32 1.65 -5.51
N ARG A 101 -5.27 2.58 -6.47
CA ARG A 101 -6.31 3.61 -6.66
C ARG A 101 -7.67 2.97 -6.99
N ARG A 102 -7.69 1.96 -7.87
CA ARG A 102 -8.91 1.25 -8.28
C ARG A 102 -9.51 0.35 -7.21
N THR A 103 -8.68 -0.17 -6.30
CA THR A 103 -9.14 -1.04 -5.21
C THR A 103 -9.72 -0.22 -4.04
N ASP A 104 -10.02 1.06 -4.26
CA ASP A 104 -10.72 1.98 -3.34
C ASP A 104 -9.98 2.29 -2.01
N VAL A 105 -8.66 2.11 -1.99
CA VAL A 105 -7.81 2.50 -0.83
C VAL A 105 -7.73 4.02 -0.68
N LEU A 106 -7.99 4.76 -1.76
CA LEU A 106 -7.95 6.23 -1.83
C LEU A 106 -9.33 6.90 -1.68
N MET A 107 -10.41 6.12 -1.45
CA MET A 107 -11.78 6.64 -1.35
C MET A 107 -12.48 6.18 -0.06
N ARG A 108 -11.94 6.54 1.11
CA ARG A 108 -12.81 6.62 2.31
C ARG A 108 -12.43 7.69 3.33
N ILE A 109 -12.26 8.93 2.88
CA ILE A 109 -12.59 10.09 3.73
C ILE A 109 -13.44 11.10 2.95
N ARG A 110 -14.66 10.67 2.58
CA ARG A 110 -15.81 11.59 2.53
C ARG A 110 -17.01 10.96 3.21
N SER A 111 -16.88 10.72 4.51
CA SER A 111 -17.97 10.79 5.51
C SER A 111 -17.41 10.31 6.84
N HIS A 112 -17.74 11.00 7.93
CA HIS A 112 -17.25 10.88 9.31
C HIS A 112 -16.26 11.96 9.80
N GLN A 113 -16.34 13.17 9.26
CA GLN A 113 -16.62 14.29 10.18
C GLN A 113 -18.06 14.15 10.68
N ILE A 114 -18.31 13.18 11.56
CA ILE A 114 -19.50 13.15 12.40
C ILE A 114 -18.99 13.04 13.82
N LEU A 115 -18.77 14.21 14.39
CA LEU A 115 -19.31 14.54 15.70
C LEU A 115 -18.83 13.69 16.89
N ILE A 116 -17.53 13.69 17.19
CA ILE A 116 -17.13 13.61 18.61
C ILE A 116 -17.11 15.03 19.16
N ARG A 117 -18.33 15.56 19.35
CA ARG A 117 -18.61 16.72 20.19
C ARG A 117 -18.33 16.27 21.62
N MET A 118 -17.12 16.48 22.10
CA MET A 118 -16.83 16.41 23.52
C MET A 118 -17.63 17.49 24.25
N PRO A 119 -18.49 17.16 25.24
CA PRO A 119 -18.92 18.17 26.17
C PRO A 119 -17.76 18.45 27.14
N ARG A 120 -17.12 19.61 26.94
CA ARG A 120 -16.48 20.32 28.05
C ARG A 120 -17.57 20.71 29.04
N PHE A 121 -17.89 19.84 30.00
CA PHE A 121 -18.53 20.32 31.22
C PHE A 121 -17.44 20.85 32.14
N GLY A 122 -17.18 22.14 31.94
CA GLY A 122 -16.48 22.97 32.90
C GLY A 122 -17.27 23.02 34.20
N ARG A 123 -16.54 22.87 35.30
CA ARG A 123 -16.95 23.26 36.64
C ARG A 123 -17.50 24.68 36.63
N ARG A 124 -18.64 24.90 37.28
CA ARG A 124 -19.01 26.14 38.01
C ARG A 124 -20.13 25.75 38.98
N PHE A 125 -19.82 25.76 40.28
CA PHE A 125 -20.12 26.86 41.22
C PHE A 125 -21.54 26.75 41.81
N VAL A 126 -21.56 26.45 43.12
CA VAL A 126 -22.61 26.76 44.13
C VAL A 126 -22.78 28.30 44.15
N PRO A 127 -23.96 28.96 44.41
CA PRO A 127 -24.95 28.69 45.49
C PRO A 127 -26.43 28.98 45.13
N ILE A 128 -27.40 28.64 46.01
CA ILE A 128 -28.21 29.53 46.90
C ILE A 128 -28.79 28.66 48.01
#